data_AF-A0A355A6G8-F1
#
_entry.id   AF-A0A355A6G8-F1
#
_cell.length_a   1.000
_cell.length_b   1.000
_cell.length_c   1.000
_cell.angle_alpha   90.00
_cell.angle_beta   90.00
_cell.angle_gamma   90.00
#
_symmetry.space_group_name_H-M   'P 1'
#
loop_
_entity.id
_entity.type
_entity.pdbx_description
1 polymer ?
#
loop_
_entity_poly.entity_id
_entity_poly.type
_entity_poly.pdbx_seq_one_letter_code
_entity_poly.pdbx_strand_id
1 'polypeptide(L)' 'MNKKAKIKKEIEIQKSLEGEKCQDEILLKFLDAITTQSQWDSFINVNLQPYGKLSYECHRFYYPTKELLQLMNQ' A
#
# COMPACT_ATOMS: atom_id res chain seq x y z
N MET A 1 -6.53 3.81 -16.93
CA MET A 1 -6.30 4.37 -15.58
C MET A 1 -4.86 4.04 -15.19
N ASN A 2 -4.04 5.04 -14.83
CA ASN A 2 -2.65 4.81 -14.43
C ASN A 2 -2.62 3.91 -13.17
N LYS A 3 -1.93 2.76 -13.22
CA LYS A 3 -1.93 1.76 -12.13
C LYS A 3 -1.45 2.36 -10.80
N LYS A 4 -0.46 3.25 -10.84
CA LYS A 4 0.00 4.00 -9.66
C LYS A 4 -1.11 4.82 -9.02
N ALA A 5 -1.94 5.49 -9.83
CA ALA A 5 -3.06 6.28 -9.32
C ALA A 5 -4.12 5.39 -8.64
N LYS A 6 -4.28 4.13 -9.08
CA LYS A 6 -5.14 3.15 -8.41
C LYS A 6 -4.57 2.77 -7.04
N ILE A 7 -3.30 2.39 -6.98
CA ILE A 7 -2.62 2.01 -5.73
C ILE A 7 -2.67 3.17 -4.73
N LYS A 8 -2.39 4.39 -5.18
CA LYS A 8 -2.49 5.60 -4.33
C LYS A 8 -3.88 5.76 -3.72
N LYS A 9 -4.95 5.61 -4.52
CA LYS A 9 -6.32 5.65 -3.98
C LYS A 9 -6.60 4.55 -2.97
N GLU A 10 -6.11 3.33 -3.21
CA GLU A 10 -6.28 2.22 -2.27
C GLU A 10 -5.52 2.46 -0.95
N ILE A 11 -4.32 3.08 -0.99
CA ILE A 11 -3.59 3.53 0.21
C ILE A 11 -4.36 4.61 0.97
N GLU A 12 -4.95 5.60 0.28
CA GLU A 12 -5.79 6.62 0.93
C GLU A 12 -7.03 6.00 1.61
N ILE A 13 -7.62 4.97 1.00
CA ILE A 13 -8.72 4.21 1.63
C ILE A 13 -8.21 3.51 2.89
N GLN A 14 -7.07 2.80 2.80
CA GLN A 14 -6.44 2.16 3.96
C GLN A 14 -6.20 3.16 5.11
N LYS A 15 -5.66 4.36 4.82
CA LYS A 15 -5.48 5.44 5.81
C LYS A 15 -6.80 5.85 6.48
N SER A 16 -7.87 5.97 5.71
CA SER A 16 -9.20 6.32 6.23
C SER A 16 -9.77 5.23 7.14
N LEU A 17 -9.48 3.96 6.86
CA LEU A 17 -10.03 2.81 7.57
C LEU A 17 -9.27 2.44 8.84
N GLU A 18 -7.94 2.43 8.80
CA GLU A 18 -7.06 2.03 9.91
C GLU A 18 -6.44 3.22 10.67
N GLY A 19 -6.67 4.44 10.18
CA GLY A 19 -5.89 5.61 10.60
C GLY A 19 -4.55 5.70 9.88
N GLU A 20 -3.99 6.90 9.82
CA GLU A 20 -2.70 7.13 9.19
C GLU A 20 -1.57 6.47 9.98
N LYS A 21 -0.79 5.62 9.30
CA LYS A 21 0.39 4.95 9.87
C LYS A 21 1.65 5.42 9.16
N CYS A 22 2.78 5.39 9.88
CA CYS A 22 4.10 5.77 9.33
C CYS A 22 4.47 4.94 8.07
N GLN A 23 3.99 3.69 7.99
CA GLN A 23 4.22 2.83 6.82
C GLN A 23 3.52 3.33 5.56
N ASP A 24 2.43 4.09 5.65
CA ASP A 24 1.70 4.59 4.49
C ASP A 24 2.50 5.65 3.72
N GLU A 25 3.29 6.47 4.43
CA GLU A 25 4.22 7.40 3.79
C GLU A 25 5.33 6.69 3.04
N ILE A 26 5.86 5.60 3.62
CA ILE A 26 6.86 4.74 2.99
C ILE A 26 6.29 4.16 1.68
N LEU A 27 5.06 3.64 1.72
CA LEU A 27 4.38 3.11 0.54
C LEU A 27 4.23 4.15 -0.56
N LEU A 28 3.83 5.38 -0.22
CA LEU A 28 3.66 6.47 -1.18
C LEU A 28 5.00 6.90 -1.80
N LYS A 29 6.04 7.10 -0.98
CA LYS A 29 7.39 7.44 -1.45
C LYS A 29 7.95 6.35 -2.37
N PHE A 30 7.80 5.09 -1.97
CA PHE A 30 8.26 3.96 -2.78
C PHE A 30 7.50 3.85 -4.10
N LEU A 31 6.17 4.05 -4.09
CA LEU A 31 5.32 4.04 -5.29
C LEU A 31 5.76 5.07 -6.32
N ASP A 32 6.18 6.26 -5.86
CA ASP A 32 6.68 7.31 -6.73
C ASP A 32 8.08 6.98 -7.28
N ALA A 33 8.94 6.36 -6.47
CA ALA A 33 10.31 6.00 -6.84
C ALA A 33 10.43 4.83 -7.84
N ILE A 34 9.50 3.86 -7.81
CA ILE A 34 9.57 2.69 -8.69
C ILE A 34 9.19 3.01 -10.14
N THR A 35 9.78 2.30 -11.09
CA THR A 35 9.47 2.46 -12.53
C THR A 35 8.57 1.35 -13.02
N THR A 36 8.67 0.15 -12.43
CA THR A 36 7.95 -1.03 -12.90
C THR A 36 7.05 -1.61 -11.81
N GLN A 37 6.00 -2.32 -12.25
CA GLN A 37 5.11 -3.01 -11.33
C GLN A 37 5.82 -4.14 -10.57
N SER A 38 6.75 -4.84 -11.22
CA SER A 38 7.49 -5.94 -10.57
C SER A 38 8.31 -5.45 -9.37
N GLN A 39 8.82 -4.22 -9.40
CA GLN A 39 9.47 -3.61 -8.23
C GLN A 39 8.48 -3.39 -7.09
N TRP A 40 7.26 -2.92 -7.39
CA TRP A 40 6.19 -2.84 -6.38
C TRP A 40 5.92 -4.21 -5.76
N ASP A 41 5.65 -5.20 -6.61
CA ASP A 41 5.21 -6.53 -6.17
C ASP A 41 6.30 -7.28 -5.38
N SER A 42 7.59 -6.93 -5.57
CA SER A 42 8.71 -7.56 -4.85
C SER A 42 8.90 -7.05 -3.42
N PHE A 43 8.45 -5.82 -3.14
CA PHE A 43 8.71 -5.13 -1.86
C PHE A 43 7.43 -4.85 -1.06
N ILE A 44 6.27 -5.22 -1.59
CA ILE A 44 4.98 -4.95 -0.97
C ILE A 44 4.17 -6.24 -0.82
N ASN A 45 3.72 -6.50 0.41
CA ASN A 45 2.73 -7.52 0.70
C ASN A 45 1.33 -6.91 0.58
N VAL A 46 0.44 -7.59 -0.13
CA VAL A 46 -0.96 -7.17 -0.27
C VAL A 46 -1.85 -8.12 0.51
N ASN A 47 -2.64 -7.59 1.42
CA ASN A 47 -3.65 -8.35 2.15
C ASN A 47 -5.06 -7.86 1.76
N LEU A 48 -6.01 -8.78 1.65
CA LEU A 48 -7.41 -8.44 1.42
C LEU A 48 -8.13 -8.43 2.77
N GLN A 49 -8.55 -7.25 3.20
CA GLN A 49 -9.24 -7.07 4.48
C GLN A 49 -10.72 -6.83 4.23
N PRO A 50 -11.63 -7.56 4.90
CA PRO A 50 -13.05 -7.25 4.89
C PRO A 50 -13.27 -6.02 5.78
N TYR A 51 -13.50 -4.87 5.16
CA TYR A 51 -13.60 -3.60 5.88
C TYR A 51 -14.77 -2.80 5.29
N GLY A 52 -15.93 -2.90 5.92
CA GLY A 52 -17.17 -2.29 5.43
C GLY A 52 -18.38 -2.71 6.26
N LYS A 53 -19.52 -2.07 6.02
CA LYS A 53 -20.79 -2.44 6.69
C LYS A 53 -21.39 -3.73 6.13
N LEU A 54 -21.03 -4.07 4.90
CA LEU A 54 -21.51 -5.23 4.18
C LEU A 54 -20.37 -6.26 4.09
N SER A 55 -20.70 -7.52 4.28
CA SER A 55 -19.74 -8.63 4.38
C SER A 55 -18.92 -8.88 3.10
N TYR A 56 -19.21 -8.19 2.00
CA TYR A 56 -18.54 -8.35 0.70
C TYR A 56 -17.58 -7.20 0.34
N GLU A 57 -17.52 -6.14 1.14
CA GLU A 57 -16.60 -5.02 0.90
C GLU A 57 -15.19 -5.39 1.37
N CYS A 58 -14.41 -5.92 0.43
CA CYS A 58 -13.00 -6.22 0.64
C CYS A 58 -12.12 -5.12 0.06
N HIS A 59 -11.19 -4.63 0.86
CA HIS A 59 -10.21 -3.63 0.47
C HIS A 59 -8.81 -4.24 0.46
N ARG A 60 -7.97 -3.76 -0.47
CA ARG A 60 -6.55 -4.13 -0.50
C ARG A 60 -5.78 -3.26 0.46
N PHE A 61 -5.10 -3.91 1.38
CA PHE A 61 -4.16 -3.29 2.29
C PHE A 61 -2.75 -3.62 1.84
N TYR A 62 -1.91 -2.61 1.81
CA TYR A 62 -0.53 -2.70 1.39
C TYR A 62 0.37 -2.59 2.61
N TYR A 63 1.35 -3.48 2.70
CA TYR A 63 2.34 -3.50 3.76
C TYR A 63 3.74 -3.61 3.15
N PRO A 64 4.68 -2.74 3.51
CA PRO A 64 6.05 -2.86 3.05
C PRO A 64 6.67 -4.16 3.60
N THR A 65 7.50 -4.82 2.81
CA THR A 65 8.29 -5.96 3.30
C THR A 65 9.37 -5.47 4.28
N LYS A 66 9.96 -6.41 5.03
CA LYS A 66 11.02 -6.08 5.99
C LYS A 66 12.23 -5.46 5.29
N GLU A 67 12.54 -5.93 4.08
CA GLU A 67 13.64 -5.45 3.26
C GLU A 67 13.43 -3.99 2.85
N LEU A 68 12.21 -3.61 2.46
CA LEU A 68 11.89 -2.22 2.14
C LEU A 68 12.01 -1.32 3.37
N LEU A 69 11.53 -1.78 4.53
CA LEU A 69 11.66 -1.04 5.78
C LEU A 69 13.13 -0.84 6.19
N GLN A 70 13.99 -1.82 5.96
CA GLN A 70 15.43 -1.71 6.21
C GLN A 70 16.10 -0.70 5.28
N LEU A 71 15.73 -0.67 4.00
CA LEU A 71 16.27 0.28 3.02
C LEU A 71 15.86 1.72 3.30
N MET A 72 14.68 1.94 3.86
CA MET A 72 14.16 3.29 4.12
C MET A 72 14.52 3.88 5.49
N ASN A 73 15.04 3.07 6.42
CA ASN A 73 15.50 3.50 7.74
C ASN A 73 17.02 3.76 7.81
N GLN A 74 17.70 3.80 6.66
CA GLN A 74 19.10 4.24 6.53
C GLN A 74 19.16 5.76 6.42
#